data_AF-A0A242NXD7-F1
#
_entry.id   AF-A0A242NXD7-F1
#
_cell.length_a   1.000
_cell.length_b   1.000
_cell.length_c   1.000
_cell.angle_alpha   90.00
_cell.angle_beta   90.00
_cell.angle_gamma   90.00
#
_symmetry.space_group_name_H-M   'P 1'
#
loop_
_entity.id
_entity.type
_entity.pdbx_description
1 polymer ?
#
loop_
_entity_poly.entity_id
_entity_poly.type
_entity_poly.pdbx_seq_one_letter_code
_entity_poly.pdbx_strand_id
1 'polypeptide(L)'
;MSIEDTNKIDMIGILKNNESVISLGITDHLSWNDEINNHLFLLQEKINSYLRFIESGEIYESFPTDKGKVDFLIEIFFQYKIPQE
;
A
#
# COMPACT_ATOMS: atom_id res chain seq x y z
N MET A 1 10.14 7.32 2.24
CA MET A 1 9.84 7.27 0.79
C MET A 1 8.48 7.88 0.59
N SER A 2 8.29 8.65 -0.50
CA SER A 2 7.15 9.55 -0.69
C SER A 2 5.97 8.86 -1.37
N ILE A 3 4.75 9.32 -1.10
CA ILE A 3 3.54 8.94 -1.88
C ILE A 3 3.64 9.36 -3.35
N GLU A 4 4.56 10.28 -3.66
CA GLU A 4 4.88 10.73 -5.02
C GLU A 4 5.63 9.67 -5.84
N ASP A 5 6.31 8.71 -5.19
CA ASP A 5 6.93 7.55 -5.86
C ASP A 5 5.87 6.46 -6.07
N THR A 6 4.92 6.73 -6.97
CA THR A 6 3.74 5.88 -7.20
C THR A 6 4.08 4.48 -7.73
N ASN A 7 5.27 4.26 -8.29
CA ASN A 7 5.68 2.97 -8.87
C ASN A 7 6.55 2.10 -7.94
N LYS A 8 6.68 2.46 -6.65
CA LYS A 8 7.44 1.66 -5.68
C LYS A 8 6.56 1.16 -4.56
N ILE A 9 6.75 -0.11 -4.19
CA ILE A 9 6.22 -0.70 -2.96
C ILE A 9 7.09 -0.23 -1.80
N ASP A 10 6.47 0.37 -0.78
CA ASP A 10 7.16 1.00 0.33
C ASP A 10 7.54 -0.05 1.39
N MET A 11 6.61 -0.95 1.70
CA MET A 11 6.83 -2.06 2.63
C MET A 11 6.04 -3.29 2.21
N ILE A 12 6.64 -4.46 2.37
CA ILE A 12 6.00 -5.75 2.18
C ILE A 12 6.48 -6.72 3.27
N GLY A 13 5.55 -7.49 3.84
CA GLY A 13 5.87 -8.46 4.87
C GLY A 13 4.75 -9.48 5.08
N ILE A 14 5.05 -10.51 5.85
CA ILE A 14 4.07 -11.52 6.27
C ILE A 14 3.50 -11.08 7.62
N LEU A 15 2.18 -11.12 7.76
CA LEU A 15 1.53 -10.76 9.01
C LEU A 15 1.96 -11.76 10.10
N LYS A 16 2.61 -11.28 11.17
CA LYS A 16 3.10 -12.15 12.26
C LYS A 16 2.01 -13.03 12.89
N ASN A 17 0.77 -12.57 12.88
CA ASN A 17 -0.36 -13.27 13.48
C ASN A 17 -1.10 -14.17 12.49
N ASN A 18 -0.81 -14.05 11.19
CA ASN A 18 -1.38 -14.91 10.16
C ASN A 18 -0.43 -15.03 8.97
N GLU A 19 0.31 -16.13 8.90
CA GLU A 19 1.31 -16.36 7.86
C GLU A 19 0.72 -16.51 6.46
N SER A 20 -0.61 -16.63 6.34
CA SER A 20 -1.33 -16.64 5.05
C SER A 20 -1.67 -15.24 4.53
N VAL A 21 -1.30 -14.17 5.23
CA VAL A 21 -1.60 -12.79 4.82
C VAL A 21 -0.31 -12.04 4.51
N ILE A 22 -0.20 -11.53 3.28
CA ILE A 22 0.85 -10.57 2.95
C ILE A 22 0.32 -9.16 3.26
N SER A 23 1.02 -8.46 4.16
CA SER A 23 0.80 -7.06 4.45
C SER A 23 1.66 -6.18 3.54
N LEU A 24 1.03 -5.18 2.95
CA LEU A 24 1.58 -4.17 2.08
C LEU A 24 1.34 -2.80 2.72
N GLY A 25 2.40 -2.13 3.11
CA GLY A 25 2.30 -0.85 3.84
C GLY A 25 2.54 0.34 2.93
N ILE A 26 1.59 1.26 2.87
CA ILE A 26 1.71 2.58 2.24
C ILE A 26 1.94 3.62 3.33
N THR A 27 2.99 4.42 3.21
CA THR A 27 3.22 5.56 4.13
C THR A 27 2.83 6.86 3.47
N ASP A 28 1.99 7.63 4.16
CA ASP A 28 1.50 8.92 3.69
C ASP A 28 2.01 10.05 4.59
N HIS A 29 2.78 10.94 4.00
CA HIS A 29 3.44 12.06 4.68
C HIS A 29 2.85 13.41 4.29
N LEU A 30 1.79 13.45 3.47
CA LEU A 30 1.19 14.70 3.02
C LEU A 30 0.17 15.21 4.05
N SER A 31 0.15 16.53 4.24
CA SER A 31 -0.84 17.18 5.10
C SER A 31 -2.13 17.43 4.33
N TRP A 32 -3.27 17.36 5.02
CA TRP A 32 -4.60 17.55 4.45
C TRP A 32 -5.05 19.00 4.28
N ASN A 33 -4.19 20.00 4.50
CA ASN A 33 -4.65 21.38 4.69
C ASN A 33 -4.92 22.16 3.39
N ASP A 34 -4.14 21.93 2.33
CA ASP A 34 -4.15 22.85 1.18
C ASP A 34 -4.63 22.21 -0.13
N GLU A 35 -4.39 20.92 -0.34
CA GLU A 35 -4.71 20.24 -1.61
C GLU A 35 -5.34 18.86 -1.43
N ILE A 36 -6.44 18.78 -0.66
CA ILE A 36 -7.13 17.51 -0.38
C ILE A 36 -7.42 16.69 -1.64
N ASN A 37 -7.91 17.32 -2.71
CA ASN A 37 -8.21 16.60 -3.96
C ASN A 37 -6.96 16.04 -4.63
N ASN A 38 -5.86 16.80 -4.65
CA ASN A 38 -4.59 16.33 -5.22
C ASN A 38 -4.01 15.20 -4.37
N HIS A 39 -4.07 15.35 -3.05
CA HIS A 39 -3.64 14.33 -2.10
C HIS A 39 -4.45 13.02 -2.26
N LEU A 40 -5.78 13.11 -2.34
CA LEU A 40 -6.65 11.96 -2.61
C LEU A 40 -6.32 11.29 -3.95
N PHE A 41 -6.04 12.08 -4.99
CA PHE A 41 -5.63 11.55 -6.29
C PHE A 41 -4.30 10.79 -6.21
N LEU A 42 -3.29 11.35 -5.53
CA LEU A 42 -2.01 10.67 -5.32
C LEU A 42 -2.17 9.36 -4.52
N LEU A 43 -3.02 9.38 -3.49
CA LEU A 43 -3.32 8.18 -2.70
C LEU A 43 -4.01 7.11 -3.54
N GLN A 44 -4.96 7.50 -4.38
CA GLN A 44 -5.62 6.59 -5.33
C GLN A 44 -4.59 5.97 -6.28
N GLU A 45 -3.69 6.76 -6.87
CA GLU A 45 -2.68 6.27 -7.80
C GLU A 45 -1.69 5.30 -7.13
N LYS A 46 -1.31 5.58 -5.88
CA LYS A 46 -0.47 4.68 -5.09
C LYS A 46 -1.17 3.34 -4.81
N ILE A 47 -2.44 3.37 -4.40
CA ILE A 47 -3.25 2.15 -4.20
C ILE A 47 -3.36 1.36 -5.52
N ASN A 48 -3.63 2.04 -6.63
CA ASN A 48 -3.72 1.42 -7.95
C ASN A 48 -2.41 0.70 -8.34
N SER A 49 -1.25 1.28 -8.02
CA SER A 49 0.03 0.62 -8.27
C SER A 49 0.23 -0.63 -7.44
N TYR A 50 -0.19 -0.63 -6.18
CA TYR A 50 -0.13 -1.82 -5.32
C TYR A 50 -1.06 -2.92 -5.84
N LEU A 51 -2.27 -2.56 -6.29
CA LEU A 51 -3.18 -3.51 -6.93
C LEU A 51 -2.56 -4.11 -8.20
N ARG A 52 -1.98 -3.29 -9.07
CA ARG A 52 -1.27 -3.77 -10.28
C ARG A 52 -0.14 -4.73 -9.94
N PHE A 53 0.64 -4.46 -8.89
CA PHE A 53 1.72 -5.33 -8.43
C PHE A 53 1.23 -6.70 -7.92
N ILE A 54 0.07 -6.72 -7.24
CA ILE A 54 -0.58 -7.96 -6.80
C ILE A 54 -1.12 -8.73 -8.01
N GLU A 55 -1.84 -8.05 -8.90
CA GLU A 55 -2.52 -8.65 -10.07
C GLU A 55 -1.55 -9.13 -11.15
N SER A 56 -0.40 -8.44 -11.33
CA SER A 56 0.64 -8.87 -12.26
C SER A 56 1.36 -10.13 -11.78
N GLY A 57 1.26 -10.45 -10.49
CA GLY A 57 1.93 -11.58 -9.86
C GLY A 57 3.41 -11.34 -9.56
N GLU A 58 3.94 -10.12 -9.78
CA GLU A 58 5.30 -9.73 -9.40
C GLU A 58 5.58 -9.97 -7.92
N ILE A 59 4.55 -9.87 -7.08
CA ILE A 59 4.62 -10.19 -5.64
C ILE A 59 5.12 -11.60 -5.36
N TYR A 60 4.80 -12.58 -6.21
CA TYR A 60 5.21 -13.98 -6.04
C TYR A 60 6.67 -14.23 -6.43
N GLU A 61 7.30 -13.33 -7.19
CA GLU A 61 8.73 -13.40 -7.47
C GLU A 61 9.55 -13.00 -6.23
N SER A 62 9.05 -11.99 -5.50
CA SER A 62 9.68 -11.49 -4.27
C SER A 62 9.35 -12.37 -3.04
N PHE A 63 8.16 -12.96 -3.02
CA PHE A 63 7.69 -13.85 -1.96
C PHE A 63 7.19 -15.15 -2.58
N PRO A 64 8.07 -16.15 -2.79
CA PRO A 64 7.69 -17.49 -3.21
C PRO A 64 7.02 -18.21 -2.04
N THR A 65 5.84 -17.73 -1.66
CA THR A 65 4.96 -18.38 -0.70
C THR A 65 4.21 -19.47 -1.48
N ASP A 66 4.04 -20.65 -0.87
CA ASP A 66 3.32 -21.76 -1.49
C ASP A 66 2.00 -21.26 -2.09
N LYS A 67 1.78 -21.58 -3.37
CA LYS A 67 0.76 -21.03 -4.30
C LYS A 67 -0.71 -21.28 -3.90
N GLY A 68 -1.04 -21.24 -2.62
CA GLY A 68 -2.32 -21.64 -2.07
C GLY A 68 -2.81 -20.67 -1.02
N LYS A 69 -3.55 -19.64 -1.49
CA LYS A 69 -4.34 -18.69 -0.69
C LYS A 69 -3.50 -17.75 0.18
N VAL A 70 -3.02 -16.70 -0.48
CA VAL A 70 -2.46 -15.55 0.20
C VAL A 70 -3.50 -14.45 0.16
N ASP A 71 -4.07 -14.11 1.30
CA ASP A 71 -4.88 -12.89 1.39
C ASP A 71 -3.92 -11.70 1.39
N PHE A 72 -4.34 -10.59 0.77
CA PHE A 72 -3.56 -9.36 0.75
C PHE A 72 -4.20 -8.31 1.65
N LEU A 73 -3.38 -7.68 2.47
CA LEU A 73 -3.78 -6.56 3.32
C LEU A 73 -2.99 -5.33 2.91
N ILE A 74 -3.68 -4.28 2.45
CA ILE A 74 -3.07 -2.98 2.20
C ILE A 74 -3.34 -2.08 3.41
N GLU A 75 -2.29 -1.66 4.10
CA GLU A 75 -2.37 -0.78 5.27
C GLU A 75 -1.81 0.60 4.91
N ILE A 76 -2.56 1.65 5.25
CA ILE A 76 -2.14 3.03 5.00
C ILE A 76 -1.81 3.71 6.32
N PHE A 77 -0.58 4.19 6.44
CA PHE A 77 -0.07 4.86 7.63
C PHE A 77 0.03 6.36 7.38
N PHE A 78 -0.93 7.12 7.92
CA PHE A 78 -0.96 8.57 7.79
C PHE A 78 -0.11 9.26 8.86
N GLN A 79 0.79 10.14 8.44
CA GLN A 79 1.52 11.04 9.34
C GLN A 79 0.59 12.09 9.96
N TYR A 80 -0.36 12.59 9.17
CA TYR A 80 -1.31 13.62 9.60
C TYR A 80 -2.69 13.02 9.81
N LYS A 81 -3.40 13.51 10.82
CA LYS A 81 -4.76 13.07 11.14
C LYS A 81 -5.68 13.35 9.95
N ILE A 82 -6.44 12.32 9.56
CA ILE A 82 -7.47 12.43 8.51
C ILE A 82 -8.52 13.46 8.97
N PRO A 83 -8.94 14.40 8.11
CA PRO A 83 -10.01 15.35 8.41
C PRO A 83 -11.31 14.63 8.76
N GLN A 84 -12.12 15.23 9.63
CA GLN A 84 -13.48 14.75 9.88
C GLN A 84 -14.43 15.38 8.84
N GLU A 85 -15.41 14.60 8.37
CA GLU A 85 -16.52 15.08 7.52
C GLU A 85 -17.35 16.18 8.20
#